data_AF-A0A7C2JDZ2-F1
#
_entry.id   AF-A0A7C2JDZ2-F1
#
_cell.length_a   1.000
_cell.length_b   1.000
_cell.length_c   1.000
_cell.angle_alpha   90.00
_cell.angle_beta   90.00
_cell.angle_gamma   90.00
#
_symmetry.space_group_name_H-M   'P 1'
#
loop_
_entity.id
_entity.type
_entity.pdbx_description
1 polymer ?
#
loop_
_entity_poly.entity_id
_entity_poly.type
_entity_poly.pdbx_seq_one_letter_code
_entity_poly.pdbx_strand_id
1 'polypeptide(L)'
;MSMLVIRCTLLRDTFEGGDPSSPDFPEWPPSWMRLFSAMVAAADLRSEEERSLLQRLENLPPPSIAAIPVTVERGAETVRRAWVPVNGVESDPQDSTSTTLPARKNLERTWSRFAPRSPLVMYLWPELELSDEERRMLDSVLRRVPYLGRSTCPVVLDLAEDDVVSATDGLLIPRSAVGQTDNFTVVNALRVPTGGSLDALERTHERRLRGEPAYPWEVGTFMEYGVLGGASSERPTAGPFRDLVILALDGPTRDGRHVVRLTDLLRKAVLANLSKHLPVVSGHWPDPPQGATQCAFLALPFVGHQHADGHIVGVGIALPELDRQDFVILSRAIDATVRNGLRDRHLGEFKLRRVNPIDAAREVLTLRPWRWMKPARRWVTVFPAVLDRYPKNSLPIYDAICVTVENAGYPRPSNLHWSRRHFRQLAPGAIDLSARDVRRPDHEEPIRPYLHLCIEFPRPVHGPVVVGAMRYYGLGLCLPLGD
;
A
#
# COMPACT_ATOMS: atom_id res chain seq x y z
N MET A 1 -34.50 -11.41 -5.23
CA MET A 1 -33.27 -12.19 -5.53
C MET A 1 -32.50 -12.18 -4.23
N SER A 2 -32.42 -13.31 -3.54
CA SER A 2 -31.87 -13.38 -2.19
C SER A 2 -30.35 -13.55 -2.29
N MET A 3 -29.58 -12.62 -1.73
CA MET A 3 -28.13 -12.70 -1.74
C MET A 3 -27.64 -13.64 -0.62
N LEU A 4 -26.49 -14.31 -0.81
CA LEU A 4 -25.85 -15.05 0.28
C LEU A 4 -25.00 -14.09 1.11
N VAL A 5 -25.31 -14.00 2.40
CA VAL A 5 -24.55 -13.23 3.38
C VAL A 5 -24.18 -14.12 4.54
N ILE A 6 -22.87 -14.31 4.77
CA ILE A 6 -22.36 -14.91 6.00
C ILE A 6 -21.94 -13.78 6.93
N ARG A 7 -22.60 -13.68 8.09
CA ARG A 7 -22.23 -12.75 9.16
C ARG A 7 -21.29 -13.46 10.13
N CYS A 8 -20.22 -12.76 10.50
CA CYS A 8 -19.27 -13.15 11.52
C CYS A 8 -19.23 -12.07 12.61
N THR A 9 -19.59 -12.45 13.83
CA THR A 9 -19.55 -11.58 15.00
C THR A 9 -18.38 -11.96 15.90
N LEU A 10 -17.44 -11.05 16.09
CA LEU A 10 -16.30 -11.23 17.00
C LEU A 10 -16.77 -11.05 18.45
N LEU A 11 -16.70 -12.10 19.28
CA LEU A 11 -17.23 -12.04 20.66
C LEU A 11 -16.35 -11.29 21.66
N ARG A 12 -15.15 -10.87 21.25
CA ARG A 12 -14.19 -10.13 22.10
C ARG A 12 -13.88 -8.73 21.57
N ASP A 13 -14.62 -8.27 20.56
CA ASP A 13 -14.37 -7.02 19.82
C ASP A 13 -12.93 -6.89 19.29
N THR A 14 -12.23 -8.03 19.17
CA THR A 14 -10.85 -8.09 18.70
C THR A 14 -10.64 -9.34 17.87
N PHE A 15 -9.92 -9.18 16.77
CA PHE A 15 -9.50 -10.27 15.91
C PHE A 15 -8.05 -10.67 16.22
N GLU A 16 -7.80 -11.97 16.38
CA GLU A 16 -6.44 -12.51 16.56
C GLU A 16 -6.12 -13.53 15.47
N GLY A 17 -5.42 -13.09 14.43
CA GLY A 17 -4.98 -13.95 13.33
C GLY A 17 -3.90 -13.24 12.50
N GLY A 18 -2.70 -13.81 12.45
CA GLY A 18 -1.58 -13.22 11.72
C GLY A 18 -1.69 -13.44 10.21
N ASP A 19 -1.13 -12.50 9.43
CA ASP A 19 -0.86 -12.67 8.02
C ASP A 19 0.12 -13.85 7.83
N PRO A 20 -0.15 -14.79 6.91
CA PRO A 20 0.72 -15.95 6.70
C PRO A 20 2.16 -15.58 6.35
N SER A 21 2.35 -14.47 5.64
CA SER A 21 3.65 -13.99 5.20
C SER A 21 4.29 -13.00 6.18
N SER A 22 3.53 -12.46 7.12
CA SER A 22 4.00 -11.56 8.17
C SER A 22 3.21 -11.80 9.46
N PRO A 23 3.52 -12.87 10.21
CA PRO A 23 2.70 -13.32 11.34
C PRO A 23 2.53 -12.31 12.48
N ASP A 24 3.38 -11.26 12.53
CA ASP A 24 3.33 -10.13 13.46
C ASP A 24 2.36 -9.01 13.03
N PHE A 25 1.75 -9.11 11.86
CA PHE A 25 0.64 -8.26 11.42
C PHE A 25 -0.66 -9.06 11.33
N PRO A 26 -1.81 -8.50 11.73
CA PRO A 26 -3.08 -9.18 11.61
C PRO A 26 -3.57 -9.25 10.15
N GLU A 27 -4.04 -10.42 9.70
CA GLU A 27 -4.73 -10.61 8.41
C GLU A 27 -6.15 -10.02 8.53
N TRP A 28 -6.26 -8.70 8.42
CA TRP A 28 -7.53 -7.99 8.54
C TRP A 28 -7.96 -7.32 7.21
N PRO A 29 -9.24 -7.43 6.82
CA PRO A 29 -10.26 -8.29 7.42
C PRO A 29 -9.93 -9.79 7.30
N PRO A 30 -10.52 -10.67 8.13
CA PRO A 30 -10.28 -12.10 8.05
C PRO A 30 -10.66 -12.62 6.66
N SER A 31 -9.74 -13.29 5.99
CA SER A 31 -9.88 -13.66 4.58
C SER A 31 -10.93 -14.74 4.33
N TRP A 32 -11.43 -14.85 3.09
CA TRP A 32 -12.36 -15.93 2.70
C TRP A 32 -11.75 -17.30 2.94
N MET A 33 -10.46 -17.49 2.65
CA MET A 33 -9.76 -18.74 2.95
C MET A 33 -9.74 -19.05 4.44
N ARG A 34 -9.61 -18.03 5.31
CA ARG A 34 -9.63 -18.23 6.77
C ARG A 34 -11.00 -18.67 7.27
N LEU A 35 -12.08 -18.08 6.73
CA LEU A 35 -13.45 -18.53 7.00
C LEU A 35 -13.67 -19.96 6.47
N PHE A 36 -13.25 -20.24 5.24
CA PHE A 36 -13.33 -21.56 4.63
C PHE A 36 -12.62 -22.63 5.47
N SER A 37 -11.37 -22.39 5.88
CA SER A 37 -10.64 -23.31 6.79
C SER A 37 -11.37 -23.54 8.11
N ALA A 38 -12.04 -22.53 8.65
CA ALA A 38 -12.79 -22.66 9.90
C ALA A 38 -14.04 -23.54 9.72
N MET A 39 -14.74 -23.40 8.58
CA MET A 39 -15.87 -24.28 8.23
C MET A 39 -15.42 -25.72 7.99
N VAL A 40 -14.32 -25.93 7.26
CA VAL A 40 -13.73 -27.27 7.05
C VAL A 40 -13.38 -27.94 8.38
N ALA A 41 -12.86 -27.18 9.35
CA ALA A 41 -12.52 -27.70 10.67
C ALA A 41 -13.75 -28.05 11.54
N ALA A 42 -14.93 -27.50 11.22
CA ALA A 42 -16.18 -27.70 11.98
C ALA A 42 -17.17 -28.67 11.32
N ALA A 43 -17.02 -28.89 10.01
CA ALA A 43 -17.85 -29.78 9.22
C ALA A 43 -17.59 -31.27 9.50
N ASP A 44 -18.60 -32.10 9.26
CA ASP A 44 -18.45 -33.56 9.24
C ASP A 44 -18.09 -34.01 7.82
N LEU A 45 -16.80 -34.13 7.53
CA LEU A 45 -16.30 -34.54 6.21
C LEU A 45 -16.62 -36.00 5.84
N ARG A 46 -17.25 -36.77 6.73
CA ARG A 46 -17.78 -38.11 6.42
C ARG A 46 -19.18 -38.06 5.81
N SER A 47 -19.92 -36.95 5.99
CA SER A 47 -21.16 -36.69 5.27
C SER A 47 -20.81 -36.23 3.87
N GLU A 48 -21.33 -36.96 2.87
CA GLU A 48 -21.13 -36.60 1.47
C GLU A 48 -21.78 -35.26 1.14
N GLU A 49 -22.88 -34.94 1.84
CA GLU A 49 -23.62 -33.70 1.66
C GLU A 49 -22.83 -32.48 2.15
N GLU A 50 -22.26 -32.53 3.37
CA GLU A 50 -21.41 -31.44 3.87
C GLU A 50 -20.11 -31.31 3.06
N ARG A 51 -19.55 -32.44 2.60
CA ARG A 51 -18.37 -32.45 1.73
C ARG A 51 -18.67 -31.79 0.39
N SER A 52 -19.79 -32.15 -0.25
CA SER A 52 -20.23 -31.57 -1.52
C SER A 52 -20.51 -30.07 -1.39
N LEU A 53 -21.12 -29.65 -0.28
CA LEU A 53 -21.32 -28.23 0.03
C LEU A 53 -19.98 -27.49 0.10
N LEU A 54 -19.00 -27.99 0.85
CA LEU A 54 -17.67 -27.36 0.95
C LEU A 54 -16.93 -27.33 -0.40
N GLN A 55 -17.05 -28.39 -1.21
CA GLN A 55 -16.51 -28.43 -2.58
C GLN A 55 -17.17 -27.38 -3.49
N ARG A 56 -18.48 -27.14 -3.34
CA ARG A 56 -19.15 -26.04 -4.04
C ARG A 56 -18.63 -24.68 -3.56
N LEU A 57 -18.49 -24.50 -2.24
CA LEU A 57 -18.06 -23.23 -1.63
C LEU A 57 -16.62 -22.83 -2.01
N GLU A 58 -15.67 -23.78 -2.10
CA GLU A 58 -14.29 -23.44 -2.52
C GLU A 58 -14.18 -22.95 -3.97
N ASN A 59 -15.16 -23.27 -4.81
CA ASN A 59 -15.21 -22.89 -6.22
C ASN A 59 -16.04 -21.62 -6.47
N LEU A 60 -16.62 -21.03 -5.43
CA LEU A 60 -17.32 -19.76 -5.55
C LEU A 60 -16.36 -18.62 -5.89
N PRO A 61 -16.82 -17.59 -6.64
CA PRO A 61 -16.06 -16.36 -6.74
C PRO A 61 -15.80 -15.80 -5.34
N PRO A 62 -14.65 -15.14 -5.11
CA PRO A 62 -14.38 -14.51 -3.83
C PRO A 62 -15.53 -13.56 -3.42
N PRO A 63 -15.98 -13.58 -2.16
CA PRO A 63 -17.02 -12.67 -1.68
C PRO A 63 -16.48 -11.25 -1.61
N SER A 64 -17.38 -10.26 -1.69
CA SER A 64 -17.10 -8.94 -1.10
C SER A 64 -17.08 -9.07 0.42
N ILE A 65 -16.27 -8.26 1.11
CA ILE A 65 -16.11 -8.35 2.57
C ILE A 65 -16.44 -6.98 3.17
N ALA A 66 -17.47 -6.90 4.00
CA ALA A 66 -17.77 -5.70 4.77
C ALA A 66 -17.14 -5.81 6.16
N ALA A 67 -16.25 -4.88 6.50
CA ALA A 67 -15.58 -4.80 7.80
C ALA A 67 -15.12 -3.36 8.08
N ILE A 68 -15.23 -2.92 9.34
CA ILE A 68 -14.87 -1.55 9.72
C ILE A 68 -13.76 -1.55 10.78
N PRO A 69 -12.60 -0.94 10.51
CA PRO A 69 -12.18 -0.33 9.24
C PRO A 69 -11.85 -1.37 8.15
N VAL A 70 -11.79 -0.96 6.88
CA VAL A 70 -11.37 -1.84 5.75
C VAL A 70 -9.91 -2.28 5.82
N THR A 71 -9.09 -1.61 6.62
CA THR A 71 -7.67 -1.90 6.79
C THR A 71 -7.23 -1.50 8.19
N VAL A 72 -6.09 -2.02 8.60
CA VAL A 72 -5.51 -1.73 9.91
C VAL A 72 -4.81 -0.38 9.85
N GLU A 73 -5.22 0.54 10.71
CA GLU A 73 -4.58 1.85 10.82
C GLU A 73 -3.11 1.71 11.26
N ARG A 74 -2.24 2.53 10.66
CA ARG A 74 -0.81 2.51 10.97
C ARG A 74 -0.57 3.01 12.40
N GLY A 75 0.08 2.18 13.22
CA GLY A 75 0.37 2.49 14.61
C GLY A 75 -0.66 1.98 15.61
N ALA A 76 -1.71 1.27 15.16
CA ALA A 76 -2.51 0.47 16.05
C ALA A 76 -1.61 -0.54 16.79
N GLU A 77 -1.82 -0.73 18.10
CA GLU A 77 -1.15 -1.80 18.84
C GLU A 77 -1.67 -3.15 18.32
N THR A 78 -0.98 -3.68 17.31
CA THR A 78 -1.41 -4.89 16.63
C THR A 78 -0.75 -6.15 17.16
N VAL A 79 0.04 -6.05 18.22
CA VAL A 79 0.81 -7.17 18.76
C VAL A 79 0.66 -7.23 20.26
N ARG A 80 0.10 -8.34 20.74
CA ARG A 80 0.18 -8.72 22.15
C ARG A 80 1.45 -9.53 22.38
N ARG A 81 2.20 -9.21 23.43
CA ARG A 81 3.36 -9.99 23.89
C ARG A 81 3.07 -10.63 25.23
N ALA A 82 3.40 -11.89 25.40
CA ALA A 82 3.41 -12.54 26.70
C ALA A 82 4.37 -13.72 26.71
N TRP A 83 4.87 -14.05 27.90
CA TRP A 83 5.72 -15.20 28.13
C TRP A 83 4.84 -16.41 28.42
N VAL A 84 4.97 -17.46 27.62
CA VAL A 84 4.22 -18.70 27.79
C VAL A 84 5.16 -19.90 27.89
N PRO A 85 4.83 -20.89 28.73
CA PRO A 85 5.54 -22.17 28.72
C PRO A 85 5.41 -22.83 27.35
N VAL A 86 6.51 -23.31 26.80
CA VAL A 86 6.47 -24.12 25.58
C VAL A 86 5.96 -25.53 25.86
N ASN A 87 5.43 -26.19 24.83
CA ASN A 87 4.99 -27.58 24.94
C ASN A 87 6.16 -28.58 24.97
N GLY A 88 7.33 -28.19 24.46
CA GLY A 88 8.55 -29.00 24.53
C GLY A 88 9.02 -29.16 25.98
N VAL A 89 9.49 -30.36 26.30
CA VAL A 89 10.14 -30.67 27.57
C VAL A 89 11.64 -30.68 27.32
N GLU A 90 12.39 -29.95 28.14
CA GLU A 90 13.85 -29.93 28.07
C GLU A 90 14.39 -31.24 28.65
N SER A 91 15.33 -31.85 27.93
CA SER A 91 16.01 -33.06 28.39
C SER A 91 16.95 -32.79 29.57
N ASP A 92 17.46 -31.56 29.69
CA ASP A 92 18.28 -31.11 30.82
C ASP A 92 17.44 -30.25 31.78
N PRO A 93 17.31 -30.62 33.07
CA PRO A 93 16.62 -29.81 34.07
C PRO A 93 17.18 -28.40 34.25
N GLN A 94 18.47 -28.17 33.98
CA GLN A 94 19.11 -26.85 34.10
C GLN A 94 18.64 -25.89 33.00
N ASP A 95 18.14 -26.40 31.88
CA ASP A 95 17.59 -25.61 30.79
C ASP A 95 16.12 -25.17 31.04
N SER A 96 15.49 -25.65 32.12
CA SER A 96 14.13 -25.28 32.50
C SER A 96 14.06 -23.87 33.06
N THR A 97 13.38 -22.96 32.34
CA THR A 97 13.17 -21.56 32.80
C THR A 97 11.75 -21.27 33.30
N SER A 98 10.84 -22.23 33.20
CA SER A 98 9.48 -22.10 33.72
C SER A 98 9.47 -22.29 35.25
N THR A 99 8.89 -21.33 35.97
CA THR A 99 8.76 -21.37 37.43
C THR A 99 7.58 -22.21 37.92
N THR A 100 6.65 -22.58 37.02
CA THR A 100 5.40 -23.27 37.35
C THR A 100 5.31 -24.68 36.76
N LEU A 101 6.02 -24.96 35.67
CA LEU A 101 6.01 -26.27 35.00
C LEU A 101 7.43 -26.85 34.94
N PRO A 102 7.69 -28.00 35.60
CA PRO A 102 9.01 -28.63 35.58
C PRO A 102 9.47 -28.99 34.16
N ALA A 103 10.78 -28.85 33.91
CA ALA A 103 11.44 -29.19 32.65
C ALA A 103 10.88 -28.46 31.41
N ARG A 104 10.39 -27.22 31.56
CA ARG A 104 9.89 -26.40 30.46
C ARG A 104 10.52 -25.02 30.43
N LYS A 105 10.63 -24.44 29.24
CA LYS A 105 11.05 -23.05 29.05
C LYS A 105 9.85 -22.10 28.94
N ASN A 106 9.99 -20.91 29.50
CA ASN A 106 9.12 -19.79 29.13
C ASN A 106 9.73 -19.09 27.92
N LEU A 107 8.98 -19.01 26.82
CA LEU A 107 9.36 -18.20 25.66
C LEU A 107 8.39 -17.04 25.49
N GLU A 108 8.93 -15.90 25.08
CA GLU A 108 8.11 -14.79 24.61
C GLU A 108 7.35 -15.22 23.35
N ARG A 109 6.04 -14.98 23.33
CA ARG A 109 5.21 -15.14 22.14
C ARG A 109 4.54 -13.83 21.80
N THR A 110 4.53 -13.54 20.51
CA THR A 110 3.79 -12.44 19.88
C THR A 110 2.50 -12.98 19.29
N TRP A 111 1.41 -12.25 19.50
CA TRP A 111 0.13 -12.50 18.85
C TRP A 111 -0.33 -11.25 18.13
N SER A 112 -0.35 -11.32 16.80
CA SER A 112 -1.13 -10.38 15.98
C SER A 112 -2.58 -10.29 16.42
N ARG A 113 -2.96 -9.10 16.86
CA ARG A 113 -4.29 -8.74 17.35
C ARG A 113 -4.73 -7.45 16.68
N PHE A 114 -6.01 -7.28 16.44
CA PHE A 114 -6.59 -6.05 15.93
C PHE A 114 -7.92 -5.77 16.65
N ALA A 115 -8.15 -4.52 17.04
CA ALA A 115 -9.42 -4.08 17.61
C ALA A 115 -10.18 -3.27 16.53
N PRO A 116 -11.07 -3.90 15.75
CA PRO A 116 -11.87 -3.19 14.76
C PRO A 116 -12.87 -2.23 15.43
N ARG A 117 -13.34 -1.26 14.65
CA ARG A 117 -14.38 -0.32 15.11
C ARG A 117 -15.75 -1.00 15.20
N SER A 118 -15.97 -2.01 14.36
CA SER A 118 -17.15 -2.88 14.41
C SER A 118 -16.72 -4.31 14.64
N PRO A 119 -17.36 -5.06 15.56
CA PRO A 119 -17.11 -6.49 15.73
C PRO A 119 -17.73 -7.34 14.61
N LEU A 120 -18.44 -6.72 13.67
CA LEU A 120 -19.12 -7.41 12.58
C LEU A 120 -18.23 -7.45 11.33
N VAL A 121 -18.07 -8.66 10.79
CA VAL A 121 -17.48 -8.93 9.48
C VAL A 121 -18.53 -9.68 8.66
N MET A 122 -18.82 -9.22 7.44
CA MET A 122 -19.79 -9.87 6.56
C MET A 122 -19.12 -10.30 5.26
N TYR A 123 -19.47 -11.48 4.77
CA TYR A 123 -19.03 -12.02 3.48
C TYR A 123 -20.24 -12.10 2.56
N LEU A 124 -20.14 -11.44 1.41
CA LEU A 124 -21.28 -11.09 0.57
C LEU A 124 -21.09 -11.69 -0.84
N TRP A 125 -22.05 -12.50 -1.28
CA TRP A 125 -22.16 -13.00 -2.66
C TRP A 125 -23.47 -12.52 -3.30
N PRO A 126 -23.44 -11.38 -4.02
CA PRO A 126 -24.65 -10.74 -4.54
C PRO A 126 -25.47 -11.60 -5.50
N GLU A 127 -24.81 -12.44 -6.28
CA GLU A 127 -25.42 -13.23 -7.35
C GLU A 127 -25.59 -14.72 -6.98
N LEU A 128 -25.34 -15.10 -5.73
CA LEU A 128 -25.39 -16.50 -5.30
C LEU A 128 -26.69 -16.84 -4.59
N GLU A 129 -27.48 -17.70 -5.24
CA GLU A 129 -28.64 -18.33 -4.64
C GLU A 129 -28.31 -19.77 -4.20
N LEU A 130 -28.62 -20.08 -2.94
CA LEU A 130 -28.56 -21.42 -2.36
C LEU A 130 -29.97 -21.97 -2.24
N SER A 131 -30.12 -23.28 -2.47
CA SER A 131 -31.37 -23.99 -2.16
C SER A 131 -31.66 -23.97 -0.66
N ASP A 132 -32.92 -24.17 -0.26
CA ASP A 132 -33.29 -24.20 1.16
C ASP A 132 -32.54 -25.27 1.95
N GLU A 133 -32.21 -26.39 1.32
CA GLU A 133 -31.43 -27.46 1.92
C GLU A 133 -29.97 -27.05 2.15
N GLU A 134 -29.33 -26.45 1.15
CA GLU A 134 -27.97 -25.93 1.27
C GLU A 134 -27.88 -24.79 2.29
N ARG A 135 -28.89 -23.91 2.37
CA ARG A 135 -28.98 -22.87 3.40
C ARG A 135 -29.01 -23.47 4.80
N ARG A 136 -29.86 -24.47 5.05
CA ARG A 136 -29.95 -25.16 6.35
C ARG A 136 -28.62 -25.85 6.72
N MET A 137 -28.00 -26.49 5.73
CA MET A 137 -26.73 -27.20 5.94
C MET A 137 -25.59 -26.23 6.23
N LEU A 138 -25.48 -25.14 5.45
CA LEU A 138 -24.50 -24.09 5.67
C LEU A 138 -24.69 -23.43 7.04
N ASP A 139 -25.92 -23.09 7.43
CA ASP A 139 -26.22 -22.53 8.76
C ASP A 139 -25.77 -23.49 9.88
N SER A 140 -26.00 -24.80 9.72
CA SER A 140 -25.53 -25.84 10.66
C SER A 140 -24.00 -25.89 10.77
N VAL A 141 -23.27 -25.83 9.65
CA VAL A 141 -21.79 -25.79 9.64
C VAL A 141 -21.29 -24.52 10.33
N LEU A 142 -21.85 -23.35 9.97
CA LEU A 142 -21.44 -22.05 10.51
C LEU A 142 -21.59 -22.00 12.04
N ARG A 143 -22.72 -22.48 12.58
CA ARG A 143 -22.97 -22.52 14.03
C ARG A 143 -22.00 -23.40 14.82
N ARG A 144 -21.34 -24.36 14.17
CA ARG A 144 -20.34 -25.24 14.80
C ARG A 144 -18.95 -24.62 14.87
N VAL A 145 -18.68 -23.53 14.15
CA VAL A 145 -17.36 -22.88 14.14
C VAL A 145 -17.13 -22.13 15.47
N PRO A 146 -16.16 -22.53 16.31
CA PRO A 146 -15.98 -21.94 17.63
C PRO A 146 -15.12 -20.66 17.63
N TYR A 147 -14.25 -20.49 16.62
CA TYR A 147 -13.33 -19.37 16.50
C TYR A 147 -12.90 -19.16 15.06
N LEU A 148 -12.41 -17.95 14.75
CA LEU A 148 -11.85 -17.62 13.44
C LEU A 148 -10.37 -17.24 13.57
N GLY A 149 -9.49 -18.02 12.94
CA GLY A 149 -8.05 -17.82 13.05
C GLY A 149 -7.44 -18.56 14.25
N ARG A 150 -7.33 -17.90 15.40
CA ARG A 150 -6.83 -18.52 16.64
C ARG A 150 -7.97 -18.81 17.62
N SER A 151 -7.78 -19.81 18.48
CA SER A 151 -8.72 -20.15 19.56
C SER A 151 -8.98 -19.02 20.55
N THR A 152 -8.14 -17.99 20.56
CA THR A 152 -8.31 -16.76 21.34
C THR A 152 -9.29 -15.75 20.72
N CYS A 153 -9.76 -16.00 19.48
CA CYS A 153 -10.70 -15.19 18.71
C CYS A 153 -12.04 -15.91 18.52
N PRO A 154 -12.85 -16.09 19.58
CA PRO A 154 -14.16 -16.73 19.48
C PRO A 154 -15.12 -15.90 18.62
N VAL A 155 -15.91 -16.59 17.79
CA VAL A 155 -16.85 -15.96 16.85
C VAL A 155 -18.22 -16.64 16.90
N VAL A 156 -19.25 -15.92 16.47
CA VAL A 156 -20.54 -16.50 16.06
C VAL A 156 -20.70 -16.27 14.57
N LEU A 157 -21.01 -17.33 13.84
CA LEU A 157 -21.31 -17.27 12.42
C LEU A 157 -22.77 -17.65 12.16
N ASP A 158 -23.42 -16.90 11.27
CA ASP A 158 -24.81 -17.13 10.88
C ASP A 158 -25.09 -16.59 9.47
N LEU A 159 -26.19 -17.06 8.86
CA LEU A 159 -26.69 -16.51 7.60
C LEU A 159 -27.52 -15.25 7.89
N ALA A 160 -27.15 -14.13 7.30
CA ALA A 160 -27.87 -12.86 7.45
C ALA A 160 -28.90 -12.65 6.34
N GLU A 161 -29.96 -11.90 6.63
CA GLU A 161 -30.94 -11.44 5.66
C GLU A 161 -30.44 -10.20 4.89
N ASP A 162 -30.99 -9.96 3.68
CA ASP A 162 -30.53 -8.94 2.72
C ASP A 162 -30.59 -7.50 3.28
N ASP A 163 -31.46 -7.24 4.25
CA ASP A 163 -31.73 -5.92 4.83
C ASP A 163 -30.67 -5.45 5.85
N VAL A 164 -29.77 -6.33 6.29
CA VAL A 164 -28.68 -6.00 7.23
C VAL A 164 -27.56 -5.18 6.55
N VAL A 165 -27.47 -5.20 5.21
CA VAL A 165 -26.39 -4.59 4.43
C VAL A 165 -26.70 -3.12 4.06
N SER A 166 -27.00 -2.29 5.06
CA SER A 166 -27.31 -0.86 4.80
C SER A 166 -26.08 0.07 4.83
N ALA A 167 -24.89 -0.45 5.13
CA ALA A 167 -23.66 0.35 5.17
C ALA A 167 -22.68 -0.04 4.05
N THR A 168 -22.54 0.83 3.05
CA THR A 168 -21.40 0.83 2.11
C THR A 168 -20.07 1.13 2.80
N ASP A 169 -20.11 1.63 4.04
CA ASP A 169 -18.94 1.84 4.88
C ASP A 169 -18.26 0.51 5.21
N GLY A 170 -16.98 0.39 4.87
CA GLY A 170 -16.23 -0.83 5.18
C GLY A 170 -16.27 -1.91 4.10
N LEU A 171 -16.87 -1.67 2.94
CA LEU A 171 -16.99 -2.68 1.88
C LEU A 171 -15.69 -2.82 1.06
N LEU A 172 -15.08 -4.00 1.10
CA LEU A 172 -14.00 -4.43 0.22
C LEU A 172 -14.54 -5.33 -0.89
N ILE A 173 -14.18 -5.01 -2.12
CA ILE A 173 -14.61 -5.73 -3.32
C ILE A 173 -13.38 -6.46 -3.89
N PRO A 174 -13.50 -7.75 -4.24
CA PRO A 174 -12.42 -8.49 -4.86
C PRO A 174 -12.19 -7.99 -6.29
N ARG A 175 -10.93 -7.94 -6.74
CA ARG A 175 -10.56 -7.49 -8.09
C ARG A 175 -11.27 -8.28 -9.20
N SER A 176 -11.56 -9.56 -8.96
CA SER A 176 -12.29 -10.41 -9.90
C SER A 176 -13.74 -9.96 -10.16
N ALA A 177 -14.34 -9.17 -9.26
CA ALA A 177 -15.70 -8.65 -9.38
C ALA A 177 -15.76 -7.25 -10.01
N VAL A 178 -14.63 -6.70 -10.45
CA VAL A 178 -14.50 -5.30 -10.90
C VAL A 178 -14.10 -5.24 -12.37
N GLY A 179 -14.79 -4.42 -13.15
CA GLY A 179 -14.47 -4.18 -14.55
C GLY A 179 -13.13 -3.47 -14.72
N GLN A 180 -12.47 -3.69 -15.86
CA GLN A 180 -11.15 -3.07 -16.12
C GLN A 180 -11.18 -1.53 -16.10
N THR A 181 -12.33 -0.94 -16.36
CA THR A 181 -12.56 0.52 -16.42
C THR A 181 -12.99 1.14 -15.10
N ASP A 182 -13.26 0.33 -14.08
CA ASP A 182 -13.74 0.82 -12.80
C ASP A 182 -12.59 1.39 -11.96
N ASN A 183 -12.87 2.48 -11.25
CA ASN A 183 -11.91 3.16 -10.38
C ASN A 183 -11.67 2.33 -9.10
N PHE A 184 -10.83 1.32 -9.21
CA PHE A 184 -10.53 0.38 -8.13
C PHE A 184 -9.22 0.75 -7.42
N THR A 185 -9.31 1.02 -6.12
CA THR A 185 -8.12 1.21 -5.29
C THR A 185 -7.89 -0.03 -4.45
N VAL A 186 -6.81 -0.76 -4.73
CA VAL A 186 -6.39 -1.92 -3.93
C VAL A 186 -6.08 -1.45 -2.50
N VAL A 187 -6.71 -2.09 -1.53
CA VAL A 187 -6.53 -1.83 -0.10
C VAL A 187 -5.67 -2.93 0.53
N ASN A 188 -5.97 -4.19 0.23
CA ASN A 188 -5.26 -5.34 0.79
C ASN A 188 -5.28 -6.54 -0.18
N ALA A 189 -4.38 -7.49 0.01
CA ALA A 189 -4.44 -8.80 -0.65
C ALA A 189 -4.83 -9.84 0.40
N LEU A 190 -5.94 -10.55 0.17
CA LEU A 190 -6.49 -11.54 1.11
C LEU A 190 -6.51 -12.91 0.47
N ARG A 191 -6.34 -13.96 1.28
CA ARG A 191 -6.39 -15.33 0.78
C ARG A 191 -7.81 -15.78 0.44
N VAL A 192 -7.93 -16.48 -0.66
CA VAL A 192 -9.17 -17.10 -1.14
C VAL A 192 -8.89 -18.58 -1.45
N PRO A 193 -9.84 -19.49 -1.19
CA PRO A 193 -9.75 -20.85 -1.68
C PRO A 193 -9.77 -20.87 -3.21
N THR A 194 -9.17 -21.91 -3.75
CA THR A 194 -9.27 -22.35 -5.15
C THR A 194 -9.82 -23.77 -5.19
N GLY A 195 -10.24 -24.26 -6.36
CA GLY A 195 -10.59 -25.67 -6.51
C GLY A 195 -9.48 -26.60 -5.99
N GLY A 196 -9.84 -27.55 -5.13
CA GLY A 196 -8.93 -28.45 -4.42
C GLY A 196 -8.37 -27.93 -3.09
N SER A 197 -8.89 -26.82 -2.55
CA SER A 197 -8.48 -26.29 -1.24
C SER A 197 -8.90 -27.20 -0.10
N LEU A 198 -10.07 -27.82 -0.19
CA LEU A 198 -10.57 -28.82 0.76
C LEU A 198 -9.58 -29.99 0.86
N ASP A 199 -9.27 -30.63 -0.27
CA ASP A 199 -8.32 -31.75 -0.33
C ASP A 199 -6.91 -31.31 0.12
N ALA A 200 -6.51 -30.06 -0.13
CA ALA A 200 -5.24 -29.53 0.37
C ALA A 200 -5.23 -29.37 1.89
N LEU A 201 -6.34 -28.93 2.51
CA LEU A 201 -6.48 -28.84 3.96
C LEU A 201 -6.50 -30.24 4.60
N GLU A 202 -7.19 -31.22 4.01
CA GLU A 202 -7.20 -32.61 4.49
C GLU A 202 -5.79 -33.21 4.45
N ARG A 203 -5.08 -33.09 3.32
CA ARG A 203 -3.67 -33.54 3.20
C ARG A 203 -2.76 -32.84 4.20
N THR A 204 -2.97 -31.55 4.45
CA THR A 204 -2.21 -30.79 5.45
C THR A 204 -2.46 -31.34 6.85
N HIS A 205 -3.71 -31.67 7.17
CA HIS A 205 -4.10 -32.28 8.44
C HIS A 205 -3.47 -33.67 8.63
N GLU A 206 -3.55 -34.55 7.62
CA GLU A 206 -2.95 -35.88 7.67
C GLU A 206 -1.43 -35.83 7.88
N ARG A 207 -0.73 -34.96 7.15
CA ARG A 207 0.72 -34.74 7.33
C ARG A 207 1.02 -34.28 8.75
N ARG A 208 0.20 -33.38 9.30
CA ARG A 208 0.35 -32.90 10.67
C ARG A 208 0.15 -34.01 11.70
N LEU A 209 -0.81 -34.92 11.49
CA LEU A 209 -1.02 -36.10 12.34
C LEU A 209 0.18 -37.06 12.31
N ARG A 210 0.89 -37.15 11.18
CA ARG A 210 2.15 -37.91 11.05
C ARG A 210 3.37 -37.21 11.64
N GLY A 211 3.21 -36.04 12.24
CA GLY A 211 4.31 -35.25 12.81
C GLY A 211 5.13 -34.47 11.78
N GLU A 212 4.70 -34.41 10.52
CA GLU A 212 5.39 -33.66 9.47
C GLU A 212 5.12 -32.14 9.60
N PRO A 213 6.05 -31.28 9.13
CA PRO A 213 5.79 -29.85 8.94
C PRO A 213 4.70 -29.66 7.88
N ALA A 214 3.54 -29.18 8.31
CA ALA A 214 2.38 -28.92 7.46
C ALA A 214 1.57 -27.76 8.07
N TYR A 215 1.26 -26.76 7.25
CA TYR A 215 0.73 -25.49 7.72
C TYR A 215 -0.51 -25.08 6.93
N PRO A 216 -1.70 -24.99 7.58
CA PRO A 216 -2.94 -24.67 6.87
C PRO A 216 -2.93 -23.26 6.28
N TRP A 217 -2.05 -22.37 6.75
CA TRP A 217 -1.91 -21.03 6.20
C TRP A 217 -1.19 -20.96 4.84
N GLU A 218 -0.59 -22.06 4.38
CA GLU A 218 -0.01 -22.19 3.04
C GLU A 218 -1.06 -22.52 1.97
N VAL A 219 -2.29 -22.90 2.37
CA VAL A 219 -3.38 -23.20 1.45
C VAL A 219 -4.12 -21.91 1.03
N GLY A 220 -4.51 -21.87 -0.24
CA GLY A 220 -5.23 -20.77 -0.87
C GLY A 220 -4.33 -19.90 -1.74
N THR A 221 -4.95 -19.01 -2.52
CA THR A 221 -4.26 -18.00 -3.33
C THR A 221 -4.59 -16.60 -2.85
N PHE A 222 -3.77 -15.62 -3.16
CA PHE A 222 -4.06 -14.22 -2.82
C PHE A 222 -4.92 -13.58 -3.91
N MET A 223 -5.96 -12.86 -3.48
CA MET A 223 -6.81 -12.01 -4.30
C MET A 223 -6.67 -10.57 -3.82
N GLU A 224 -6.55 -9.64 -4.76
CA GLU A 224 -6.58 -8.21 -4.44
C GLU A 224 -8.00 -7.79 -4.06
N TYR A 225 -8.11 -7.12 -2.92
CA TYR A 225 -9.33 -6.51 -2.41
C TYR A 225 -9.14 -4.99 -2.36
N GLY A 226 -10.17 -4.27 -2.77
CA GLY A 226 -10.10 -2.83 -2.86
C GLY A 226 -11.44 -2.17 -2.64
N VAL A 227 -11.41 -0.86 -2.54
CA VAL A 227 -12.62 -0.05 -2.57
C VAL A 227 -12.85 0.41 -4.00
N LEU A 228 -14.10 0.35 -4.45
CA LEU A 228 -14.49 1.19 -5.58
C LEU A 228 -14.41 2.63 -5.08
N GLY A 229 -13.57 3.42 -5.72
CA GLY A 229 -13.59 4.85 -5.51
C GLY A 229 -15.02 5.30 -5.80
N GLY A 230 -15.69 5.86 -4.79
CA GLY A 230 -16.99 6.50 -4.99
C GLY A 230 -16.86 7.37 -6.23
N ALA A 231 -17.85 7.28 -7.13
CA ALA A 231 -17.89 8.11 -8.30
C ALA A 231 -17.91 9.57 -7.84
N SER A 232 -16.74 10.17 -7.64
CA SER A 232 -16.54 11.54 -8.03
C SER A 232 -16.92 11.53 -9.51
N SER A 233 -18.14 12.02 -9.81
CA SER A 233 -18.62 12.20 -11.17
C SER A 233 -17.66 13.06 -12.00
N GLU A 234 -16.75 13.76 -11.34
CA GLU A 234 -15.63 14.46 -11.96
C GLU A 234 -14.49 13.49 -12.27
N ARG A 235 -14.29 13.25 -13.58
CA ARG A 235 -13.07 12.64 -14.10
C ARG A 235 -11.85 13.44 -13.61
N PRO A 236 -10.87 12.79 -12.95
CA PRO A 236 -9.66 13.47 -12.54
C PRO A 236 -8.91 14.05 -13.74
N THR A 237 -8.29 15.20 -13.56
CA THR A 237 -7.42 15.79 -14.56
C THR A 237 -6.08 15.09 -14.53
N ALA A 238 -5.59 14.65 -15.68
CA ALA A 238 -4.27 14.04 -15.75
C ALA A 238 -3.17 15.10 -15.63
N GLY A 239 -2.14 14.79 -14.84
CA GLY A 239 -0.92 15.58 -14.79
C GLY A 239 0.03 15.30 -15.96
N PRO A 240 1.20 15.97 -15.98
CA PRO A 240 2.23 15.79 -17.00
C PRO A 240 2.96 14.43 -16.92
N PHE A 241 2.88 13.75 -15.76
CA PHE A 241 3.47 12.44 -15.52
C PHE A 241 2.39 11.36 -15.55
N ARG A 242 2.61 10.31 -16.35
CA ARG A 242 1.69 9.18 -16.53
C ARG A 242 1.99 8.02 -15.59
N ASP A 243 3.26 7.85 -15.24
CA ASP A 243 3.72 6.71 -14.44
C ASP A 243 4.84 7.13 -13.48
N LEU A 244 5.08 6.31 -12.46
CA LEU A 244 6.11 6.53 -11.45
C LEU A 244 6.83 5.22 -11.13
N VAL A 245 8.09 5.13 -11.55
CA VAL A 245 8.97 4.02 -11.19
C VAL A 245 9.59 4.31 -9.83
N ILE A 246 9.34 3.44 -8.83
CA ILE A 246 9.94 3.55 -7.50
C ILE A 246 11.04 2.51 -7.32
N LEU A 247 12.17 2.95 -6.77
CA LEU A 247 13.29 2.11 -6.35
C LEU A 247 13.56 2.34 -4.86
N ALA A 248 13.56 1.26 -4.08
CA ALA A 248 14.03 1.28 -2.70
C ALA A 248 15.54 1.56 -2.67
N LEU A 249 15.96 2.36 -1.69
CA LEU A 249 17.35 2.79 -1.52
C LEU A 249 17.96 2.04 -0.32
N ASP A 250 18.76 1.02 -0.59
CA ASP A 250 19.45 0.23 0.43
C ASP A 250 20.88 0.79 0.61
N GLY A 251 21.20 1.34 1.79
CA GLY A 251 22.48 1.99 2.03
C GLY A 251 22.46 2.88 3.28
N PRO A 252 23.41 3.81 3.44
CA PRO A 252 23.43 4.73 4.57
C PRO A 252 22.21 5.65 4.53
N THR A 253 21.49 5.79 5.64
CA THR A 253 20.36 6.72 5.76
C THR A 253 20.82 8.15 5.48
N ARG A 254 20.09 8.87 4.60
CA ARG A 254 20.38 10.26 4.26
C ARG A 254 19.21 11.16 4.57
N ASP A 255 19.53 12.31 5.16
CA ASP A 255 18.58 13.39 5.39
C ASP A 255 18.00 13.88 4.06
N GLY A 256 16.71 14.21 4.04
CA GLY A 256 16.00 14.71 2.86
C GLY A 256 16.59 15.98 2.26
N ARG A 257 17.42 16.73 3.00
CA ARG A 257 18.19 17.87 2.49
C ARG A 257 19.14 17.51 1.34
N HIS A 258 19.48 16.23 1.19
CA HIS A 258 20.29 15.74 0.07
C HIS A 258 19.50 15.45 -1.21
N VAL A 259 18.19 15.77 -1.26
CA VAL A 259 17.30 15.52 -2.40
C VAL A 259 17.94 15.87 -3.75
N VAL A 260 18.36 17.11 -3.96
CA VAL A 260 18.88 17.55 -5.26
C VAL A 260 20.13 16.78 -5.68
N ARG A 261 21.05 16.54 -4.73
CA ARG A 261 22.29 15.79 -5.01
C ARG A 261 22.00 14.34 -5.35
N LEU A 262 21.09 13.70 -4.62
CA LEU A 262 20.72 12.30 -4.85
C LEU A 262 19.95 12.12 -6.16
N THR A 263 19.00 13.01 -6.47
CA THR A 263 18.25 12.94 -7.73
C THR A 263 19.12 13.25 -8.94
N ASP A 264 20.09 14.17 -8.82
CA ASP A 264 21.07 14.43 -9.88
C ASP A 264 22.02 13.24 -10.08
N LEU A 265 22.43 12.58 -9.00
CA LEU A 265 23.20 11.34 -9.07
C LEU A 265 22.42 10.23 -9.81
N LEU A 266 21.15 10.02 -9.46
CA LEU A 266 20.28 9.08 -10.16
C LEU A 266 20.12 9.44 -11.63
N ARG A 267 19.87 10.72 -11.94
CA ARG A 267 19.75 11.22 -13.32
C ARG A 267 21.01 10.94 -14.13
N LYS A 268 22.19 11.26 -13.59
CA LYS A 268 23.50 11.00 -14.24
C LYS A 268 23.73 9.50 -14.48
N ALA A 269 23.38 8.67 -13.51
CA ALA A 269 23.51 7.22 -13.64
C ALA A 269 22.58 6.65 -14.73
N VAL A 270 21.33 7.11 -14.80
CA VAL A 270 20.39 6.71 -15.86
C VAL A 270 20.89 7.18 -17.23
N LEU A 271 21.33 8.44 -17.35
CA LEU A 271 21.89 8.99 -18.58
C LEU A 271 23.11 8.21 -19.09
N ALA A 272 24.01 7.81 -18.19
CA ALA A 272 25.20 7.02 -18.54
C ALA A 272 24.86 5.60 -19.05
N ASN A 273 23.70 5.07 -18.69
CA ASN A 273 23.24 3.73 -19.09
C ASN A 273 22.32 3.75 -20.32
N LEU A 274 22.03 4.91 -20.91
CA LEU A 274 21.21 5.01 -22.12
C LEU A 274 21.99 4.53 -23.35
N SER A 275 21.38 3.64 -24.13
CA SER A 275 21.97 3.18 -25.40
C SER A 275 21.86 4.23 -26.53
N LYS A 276 20.97 5.22 -26.37
CA LYS A 276 20.74 6.34 -27.30
C LYS A 276 20.34 7.57 -26.49
N HIS A 277 20.73 8.76 -26.94
CA HIS A 277 20.27 10.01 -26.34
C HIS A 277 18.73 10.11 -26.37
N LEU A 278 18.14 10.30 -25.19
CA LEU A 278 16.71 10.54 -25.00
C LEU A 278 16.50 11.97 -24.46
N PRO A 279 15.97 12.90 -25.27
CA PRO A 279 15.68 14.28 -24.84
C PRO A 279 14.78 14.35 -23.60
N VAL A 280 13.85 13.41 -23.46
CA VAL A 280 12.95 13.29 -22.31
C VAL A 280 13.68 13.01 -20.99
N VAL A 281 14.91 12.51 -21.03
CA VAL A 281 15.75 12.27 -19.83
C VAL A 281 16.76 13.40 -19.64
N SER A 282 17.37 13.88 -20.73
CA SER A 282 18.39 14.92 -20.67
C SER A 282 17.81 16.31 -20.42
N GLY A 283 16.57 16.56 -20.86
CA GLY A 283 15.93 17.87 -20.87
C GLY A 283 16.35 18.75 -22.06
N HIS A 284 17.12 18.19 -23.01
CA HIS A 284 17.66 18.90 -24.16
C HIS A 284 17.06 18.36 -25.45
N TRP A 285 16.08 19.09 -25.99
CA TRP A 285 15.50 18.83 -27.30
C TRP A 285 16.19 19.70 -28.36
N PRO A 286 16.56 19.13 -29.52
CA PRO A 286 16.96 19.92 -30.69
C PRO A 286 15.81 20.84 -31.15
N ASP A 287 14.59 20.28 -31.24
CA ASP A 287 13.33 20.99 -31.43
C ASP A 287 12.29 20.42 -30.45
N PRO A 288 11.83 21.19 -29.45
CA PRO A 288 10.92 20.70 -28.44
C PRO A 288 9.49 20.55 -29.01
N PRO A 289 8.86 19.37 -28.89
CA PRO A 289 7.44 19.25 -29.21
C PRO A 289 6.61 20.14 -28.29
N GLN A 290 5.45 20.60 -28.78
CA GLN A 290 4.55 21.42 -27.97
C GLN A 290 4.11 20.62 -26.72
N GLY A 291 4.35 21.17 -25.52
CA GLY A 291 4.07 20.47 -24.26
C GLY A 291 5.13 19.43 -23.85
N ALA A 292 6.33 19.46 -24.43
CA ALA A 292 7.44 18.58 -24.05
C ALA A 292 7.66 18.59 -22.53
N THR A 293 7.55 17.42 -21.92
CA THR A 293 7.78 17.19 -20.49
C THR A 293 8.97 16.27 -20.33
N GLN A 294 9.91 16.64 -19.46
CA GLN A 294 11.06 15.79 -19.09
C GLN A 294 10.67 14.82 -17.96
N CYS A 295 11.29 13.66 -17.86
CA CYS A 295 11.25 12.84 -16.66
C CYS A 295 11.69 13.64 -15.43
N ALA A 296 10.96 13.49 -14.33
CA ALA A 296 11.38 14.04 -13.04
C ALA A 296 12.02 12.95 -12.18
N PHE A 297 13.22 13.25 -11.68
CA PHE A 297 13.93 12.40 -10.74
C PHE A 297 13.59 12.86 -9.33
N LEU A 298 13.07 11.95 -8.51
CA LEU A 298 12.48 12.24 -7.21
C LEU A 298 13.26 11.54 -6.10
N ALA A 299 13.47 12.22 -4.98
CA ALA A 299 13.76 11.54 -3.72
C ALA A 299 12.44 11.32 -2.99
N LEU A 300 12.30 10.18 -2.33
CA LEU A 300 11.07 9.80 -1.62
C LEU A 300 11.37 9.82 -0.11
N PRO A 301 11.05 10.93 0.59
CA PRO A 301 11.31 11.06 2.01
C PRO A 301 10.28 10.27 2.84
N PHE A 302 10.68 9.83 4.03
CA PHE A 302 9.79 9.25 5.02
C PHE A 302 8.89 10.36 5.60
N VAL A 303 7.63 10.43 5.14
CA VAL A 303 6.70 11.54 5.41
C VAL A 303 5.29 11.05 5.72
N GLY A 304 4.43 11.93 6.24
CA GLY A 304 2.99 11.70 6.42
C GLY A 304 2.62 10.70 7.53
N HIS A 305 3.49 10.54 8.53
CA HIS A 305 3.26 9.76 9.75
C HIS A 305 3.70 10.56 10.98
N GLN A 306 3.11 10.32 12.15
CA GLN A 306 3.39 11.10 13.37
C GLN A 306 4.89 11.19 13.71
N HIS A 307 5.65 10.13 13.43
CA HIS A 307 7.10 10.04 13.69
C HIS A 307 7.95 10.13 12.43
N ALA A 308 7.40 10.66 11.34
CA ALA A 308 8.16 10.89 10.13
C ALA A 308 9.20 12.01 10.34
N ASP A 309 10.43 11.75 9.94
CA ASP A 309 11.61 12.60 10.13
C ASP A 309 12.21 13.08 8.79
N GLY A 310 11.68 12.62 7.65
CA GLY A 310 12.04 13.07 6.32
C GLY A 310 13.35 12.54 5.76
N HIS A 311 13.95 11.50 6.35
CA HIS A 311 15.06 10.80 5.72
C HIS A 311 14.62 10.13 4.41
N ILE A 312 15.53 9.99 3.45
CA ILE A 312 15.23 9.43 2.13
C ILE A 312 15.22 7.90 2.23
N VAL A 313 14.09 7.28 1.85
CA VAL A 313 13.91 5.81 1.87
C VAL A 313 14.00 5.21 0.47
N GLY A 314 13.74 6.02 -0.55
CA GLY A 314 13.74 5.59 -1.93
C GLY A 314 13.94 6.72 -2.90
N VAL A 315 14.03 6.35 -4.16
CA VAL A 315 14.08 7.28 -5.28
C VAL A 315 13.00 6.91 -6.29
N GLY A 316 12.53 7.92 -7.02
CA GLY A 316 11.48 7.79 -8.02
C GLY A 316 11.88 8.38 -9.35
N ILE A 317 11.32 7.86 -10.44
CA ILE A 317 11.41 8.45 -11.77
C ILE A 317 9.97 8.61 -12.28
N ALA A 318 9.49 9.85 -12.30
CA ALA A 318 8.18 10.19 -12.86
C ALA A 318 8.30 10.30 -14.38
N LEU A 319 7.54 9.48 -15.09
CA LEU A 319 7.60 9.34 -16.53
C LEU A 319 6.47 10.14 -17.18
N PRO A 320 6.77 11.02 -18.16
CA PRO A 320 5.74 11.59 -19.00
C PRO A 320 5.19 10.53 -19.95
N GLU A 321 4.30 10.93 -20.85
CA GLU A 321 3.88 10.06 -21.95
C GLU A 321 5.07 9.77 -22.88
N LEU A 322 5.36 8.49 -23.08
CA LEU A 322 6.50 8.00 -23.87
C LEU A 322 5.98 7.07 -24.97
N ASP A 323 6.63 7.12 -26.13
CA ASP A 323 6.44 6.07 -27.13
C ASP A 323 7.06 4.74 -26.65
N ARG A 324 6.67 3.63 -27.30
CA ARG A 324 7.14 2.30 -26.91
C ARG A 324 8.66 2.14 -27.03
N GLN A 325 9.29 2.80 -27.98
CA GLN A 325 10.72 2.64 -28.24
C GLN A 325 11.55 3.34 -27.15
N ASP A 326 11.21 4.59 -26.84
CA ASP A 326 11.82 5.38 -25.79
C ASP A 326 11.58 4.75 -24.41
N PHE A 327 10.37 4.21 -24.16
CA PHE A 327 10.07 3.47 -22.94
C PHE A 327 10.98 2.25 -22.76
N VAL A 328 11.19 1.44 -23.81
CA VAL A 328 12.08 0.27 -23.75
C VAL A 328 13.53 0.67 -23.51
N ILE A 329 14.02 1.72 -24.18
CA ILE A 329 15.39 2.24 -23.97
C ILE A 329 15.57 2.71 -22.53
N LEU A 330 14.62 3.50 -22.01
CA LEU A 330 14.67 4.01 -20.65
C LEU A 330 14.57 2.89 -19.62
N SER A 331 13.67 1.93 -19.80
CA SER A 331 13.51 0.79 -18.88
C SER A 331 14.80 -0.03 -18.76
N ARG A 332 15.49 -0.29 -19.89
CA ARG A 332 16.80 -0.96 -19.89
C ARG A 332 17.88 -0.16 -19.18
N ALA A 333 17.89 1.17 -19.35
CA ALA A 333 18.84 2.04 -18.65
C ALA A 333 18.58 2.09 -17.15
N ILE A 334 17.32 2.08 -16.73
CA ILE A 334 16.92 1.96 -15.31
C ILE A 334 17.40 0.61 -14.76
N ASP A 335 17.22 -0.50 -15.49
CA ASP A 335 17.69 -1.82 -15.06
C ASP A 335 19.20 -1.91 -14.91
N ALA A 336 19.95 -1.31 -15.83
CA ALA A 336 21.40 -1.21 -15.72
C ALA A 336 21.80 -0.35 -14.50
N THR A 337 21.09 0.74 -14.25
CA THR A 337 21.30 1.60 -13.07
C THR A 337 21.03 0.84 -11.77
N VAL A 338 19.97 0.02 -11.74
CA VAL A 338 19.64 -0.82 -10.59
C VAL A 338 20.74 -1.84 -10.30
N ARG A 339 21.27 -2.51 -11.34
CA ARG A 339 22.38 -3.47 -11.19
C ARG A 339 23.67 -2.82 -10.69
N ASN A 340 23.97 -1.61 -11.17
CA ASN A 340 25.22 -0.91 -10.85
C ASN A 340 25.17 -0.18 -9.48
N GLY A 341 23.96 0.16 -9.01
CA GLY A 341 23.77 0.99 -7.83
C GLY A 341 24.16 2.45 -8.05
N LEU A 342 24.16 3.24 -6.98
CA LEU A 342 24.58 4.64 -6.99
C LEU A 342 25.77 4.84 -6.08
N ARG A 343 26.75 5.66 -6.49
CA ARG A 343 27.93 5.99 -5.69
C ARG A 343 28.24 7.47 -5.77
N ASP A 344 28.37 8.12 -4.63
CA ASP A 344 28.83 9.51 -4.53
C ASP A 344 29.76 9.67 -3.33
N ARG A 345 30.84 10.44 -3.50
CA ARG A 345 31.86 10.62 -2.46
C ARG A 345 31.33 11.19 -1.14
N HIS A 346 30.22 11.93 -1.16
CA HIS A 346 29.62 12.56 0.02
C HIS A 346 28.41 11.77 0.54
N LEU A 347 27.62 11.17 -0.35
CA LEU A 347 26.42 10.40 0.01
C LEU A 347 26.70 8.90 0.28
N GLY A 348 27.85 8.39 -0.12
CA GLY A 348 28.20 6.97 0.01
C GLY A 348 27.68 6.12 -1.15
N GLU A 349 27.58 4.82 -0.90
CA GLU A 349 27.13 3.83 -1.88
C GLU A 349 25.73 3.31 -1.55
N PHE A 350 24.89 3.17 -2.58
CA PHE A 350 23.52 2.71 -2.45
C PHE A 350 23.26 1.58 -3.43
N LYS A 351 22.65 0.52 -2.93
CA LYS A 351 22.00 -0.50 -3.77
C LYS A 351 20.58 -0.04 -4.05
N LEU A 352 20.15 -0.25 -5.28
CA LEU A 352 18.79 0.04 -5.70
C LEU A 352 18.04 -1.27 -5.82
N ARG A 353 16.79 -1.29 -5.36
CA ARG A 353 15.92 -2.45 -5.49
C ARG A 353 14.60 -2.02 -6.08
N ARG A 354 14.19 -2.67 -7.17
CA ARG A 354 12.84 -2.49 -7.70
C ARG A 354 11.83 -3.00 -6.67
N VAL A 355 10.84 -2.17 -6.38
CA VAL A 355 9.72 -2.57 -5.55
C VAL A 355 8.66 -3.16 -6.49
N ASN A 356 8.55 -4.49 -6.54
CA ASN A 356 7.46 -5.16 -7.26
C ASN A 356 6.12 -4.77 -6.59
N PRO A 357 5.01 -4.58 -7.33
CA PRO A 357 3.67 -4.43 -6.76
C PRO A 357 3.34 -5.33 -5.55
N ILE A 358 3.79 -6.60 -5.58
CA ILE A 358 3.60 -7.57 -4.48
C ILE A 358 4.39 -7.15 -3.23
N ASP A 359 5.64 -6.71 -3.40
CA ASP A 359 6.50 -6.26 -2.30
C ASP A 359 6.13 -4.84 -1.83
N ALA A 360 5.56 -4.00 -2.70
CA ALA A 360 5.13 -2.64 -2.36
C ALA A 360 4.13 -2.62 -1.21
N ALA A 361 3.25 -3.64 -1.11
CA ALA A 361 2.32 -3.80 -0.01
C ALA A 361 2.99 -4.07 1.35
N ARG A 362 4.24 -4.56 1.36
CA ARG A 362 5.07 -4.83 2.53
C ARG A 362 6.01 -3.67 2.87
N GLU A 363 6.34 -2.84 1.89
CA GLU A 363 7.23 -1.69 2.07
C GLU A 363 6.57 -0.54 2.84
N VAL A 364 7.42 0.36 3.34
CA VAL A 364 6.98 1.64 3.90
C VAL A 364 6.14 2.40 2.86
N LEU A 365 5.17 3.18 3.33
CA LEU A 365 4.20 3.81 2.43
C LEU A 365 4.85 4.70 1.36
N THR A 366 5.95 5.38 1.71
CA THR A 366 6.76 6.21 0.82
C THR A 366 7.22 5.45 -0.44
N LEU A 367 7.40 4.13 -0.36
CA LEU A 367 7.81 3.29 -1.49
C LEU A 367 6.64 2.71 -2.30
N ARG A 368 5.39 3.10 -1.99
CA ARG A 368 4.21 2.64 -2.73
C ARG A 368 3.83 3.65 -3.81
N PRO A 369 3.81 3.28 -5.11
CA PRO A 369 3.47 4.21 -6.17
C PRO A 369 2.12 4.91 -5.98
N TRP A 370 1.09 4.16 -5.55
CA TRP A 370 -0.25 4.71 -5.33
C TRP A 370 -0.26 5.91 -4.37
N ARG A 371 0.66 5.95 -3.39
CA ARG A 371 0.73 7.04 -2.40
C ARG A 371 0.97 8.39 -3.06
N TRP A 372 1.73 8.40 -4.13
CA TRP A 372 2.09 9.61 -4.87
C TRP A 372 1.17 9.81 -6.08
N MET A 373 0.61 8.74 -6.64
CA MET A 373 -0.19 8.75 -7.88
C MET A 373 -1.69 8.99 -7.66
N LYS A 374 -2.23 8.72 -6.46
CA LYS A 374 -3.67 8.76 -6.23
C LYS A 374 -4.28 10.12 -6.59
N PRO A 375 -5.44 10.16 -7.28
CA PRO A 375 -6.17 11.40 -7.50
C PRO A 375 -6.48 12.11 -6.18
N ALA A 376 -6.21 13.40 -6.13
CA ALA A 376 -6.60 14.25 -4.99
C ALA A 376 -6.85 15.69 -5.45
N ARG A 377 -7.74 16.40 -4.75
CA ARG A 377 -7.93 17.85 -4.94
C ARG A 377 -6.88 18.65 -4.20
N ARG A 378 -6.50 18.20 -3.00
CA ARG A 378 -5.55 18.88 -2.12
C ARG A 378 -4.19 18.20 -2.12
N TRP A 379 -3.14 18.98 -2.28
CA TRP A 379 -1.75 18.53 -2.35
C TRP A 379 -0.87 19.42 -1.50
N VAL A 380 0.09 18.85 -0.77
CA VAL A 380 1.04 19.60 0.05
C VAL A 380 2.48 19.22 -0.28
N THR A 381 3.34 20.22 -0.47
CA THR A 381 4.75 19.99 -0.80
C THR A 381 5.50 19.32 0.36
N VAL A 382 6.22 18.23 0.07
CA VAL A 382 7.15 17.56 1.02
C VAL A 382 8.57 18.12 0.92
N PHE A 383 8.93 18.63 -0.26
CA PHE A 383 10.09 19.49 -0.49
C PHE A 383 9.60 20.82 -1.07
N PRO A 384 10.18 21.97 -0.71
CA PRO A 384 9.70 23.26 -1.16
C PRO A 384 9.75 23.36 -2.69
N ALA A 385 8.76 24.04 -3.26
CA ALA A 385 8.69 24.36 -4.67
C ALA A 385 9.52 25.61 -4.96
N VAL A 386 10.42 25.52 -5.94
CA VAL A 386 11.21 26.66 -6.43
C VAL A 386 10.41 27.37 -7.51
N LEU A 387 10.14 28.66 -7.35
CA LEU A 387 9.32 29.42 -8.30
C LEU A 387 10.05 29.62 -9.64
N ASP A 388 9.29 29.63 -10.74
CA ASP A 388 9.86 29.86 -12.07
C ASP A 388 10.38 31.29 -12.25
N ARG A 389 9.72 32.26 -11.59
CA ARG A 389 10.02 33.69 -11.69
C ARG A 389 10.09 34.32 -10.31
N TYR A 390 10.90 35.38 -10.18
CA TYR A 390 10.87 36.22 -8.99
C TYR A 390 9.57 37.02 -8.96
N PRO A 391 8.84 37.06 -7.81
CA PRO A 391 7.73 37.98 -7.66
C PRO A 391 8.29 39.41 -7.75
N LYS A 392 7.66 40.22 -8.59
CA LYS A 392 7.97 41.66 -8.78
C LYS A 392 6.75 42.45 -8.32
N ASN A 393 6.88 43.76 -8.13
CA ASN A 393 5.73 44.63 -7.78
C ASN A 393 4.55 44.50 -8.77
N SER A 394 4.81 44.09 -10.01
CA SER A 394 3.80 43.87 -11.05
C SER A 394 3.20 42.46 -11.10
N LEU A 395 3.70 41.50 -10.30
CA LEU A 395 3.20 40.13 -10.23
C LEU A 395 3.10 39.69 -8.76
N PRO A 396 1.90 39.75 -8.16
CA PRO A 396 1.66 39.25 -6.81
C PRO A 396 2.18 37.82 -6.63
N ILE A 397 2.65 37.50 -5.43
CA ILE A 397 3.21 36.18 -5.12
C ILE A 397 2.25 35.03 -5.44
N TYR A 398 0.95 35.26 -5.25
CA TYR A 398 -0.12 34.34 -5.62
C TYR A 398 -0.06 33.99 -7.11
N ASP A 399 -0.03 34.99 -7.99
CA ASP A 399 0.04 34.78 -9.44
C ASP A 399 1.35 34.13 -9.86
N ALA A 400 2.47 34.47 -9.21
CA ALA A 400 3.74 33.81 -9.47
C ALA A 400 3.70 32.31 -9.14
N ILE A 401 3.00 31.92 -8.07
CA ILE A 401 2.80 30.51 -7.72
C ILE A 401 1.82 29.85 -8.70
N CYS A 402 0.70 30.47 -9.05
CA CYS A 402 -0.24 29.94 -10.04
C CYS A 402 0.46 29.68 -11.38
N VAL A 403 1.22 30.64 -11.90
CA VAL A 403 2.02 30.48 -13.12
C VAL A 403 3.03 29.33 -12.99
N THR A 404 3.64 29.16 -11.81
CA THR A 404 4.57 28.06 -11.55
C THR A 404 3.87 26.68 -11.60
N VAL A 405 2.63 26.60 -11.11
CA VAL A 405 1.80 25.38 -11.16
C VAL A 405 1.33 25.10 -12.59
N GLU A 406 0.88 26.13 -13.31
CA GLU A 406 0.46 26.05 -14.72
C GLU A 406 1.61 25.63 -15.64
N ASN A 407 2.81 26.22 -15.48
CA ASN A 407 4.01 25.84 -16.23
C ASN A 407 4.49 24.42 -15.93
N ALA A 408 4.15 23.88 -14.77
CA ALA A 408 4.41 22.49 -14.43
C ALA A 408 3.39 21.53 -15.09
N GLY A 409 2.38 22.03 -15.81
CA GLY A 409 1.40 21.23 -16.54
C GLY A 409 0.15 20.87 -15.74
N TYR A 410 -0.12 21.58 -14.64
CA TYR A 410 -1.32 21.36 -13.81
C TYR A 410 -2.34 22.48 -13.97
N PRO A 411 -3.63 22.24 -13.63
CA PRO A 411 -4.65 23.28 -13.65
C PRO A 411 -4.32 24.45 -12.72
N ARG A 412 -4.87 25.62 -13.03
CA ARG A 412 -4.81 26.75 -12.10
C ARG A 412 -5.42 26.35 -10.75
N PRO A 413 -4.73 26.55 -9.62
CA PRO A 413 -5.29 26.27 -8.30
C PRO A 413 -6.56 27.08 -8.03
N SER A 414 -7.56 26.46 -7.39
CA SER A 414 -8.76 27.13 -6.88
C SER A 414 -8.49 27.81 -5.55
N ASN A 415 -7.60 27.24 -4.74
CA ASN A 415 -7.15 27.81 -3.47
C ASN A 415 -5.68 27.44 -3.23
N LEU A 416 -4.96 28.30 -2.52
CA LEU A 416 -3.53 28.17 -2.33
C LEU A 416 -3.08 28.78 -1.00
N HIS A 417 -2.38 28.00 -0.20
CA HIS A 417 -1.64 28.48 0.96
C HIS A 417 -0.15 28.25 0.74
N TRP A 418 0.69 29.19 1.18
CA TRP A 418 2.14 29.06 1.07
C TRP A 418 2.83 29.48 2.35
N SER A 419 4.01 28.91 2.58
CA SER A 419 4.82 29.17 3.76
C SER A 419 6.29 28.98 3.45
N ARG A 420 7.18 29.68 4.19
CA ARG A 420 8.62 29.40 4.15
C ARG A 420 9.00 28.11 4.88
N ARG A 421 8.10 27.59 5.72
CA ARG A 421 8.26 26.35 6.48
C ARG A 421 7.21 25.35 6.04
N HIS A 422 7.54 24.07 6.10
CA HIS A 422 6.60 23.00 5.77
C HIS A 422 5.35 23.03 6.68
N PHE A 423 4.24 22.52 6.15
CA PHE A 423 2.98 22.39 6.87
C PHE A 423 3.01 21.15 7.76
N ARG A 424 3.59 21.28 8.96
CA ARG A 424 3.83 20.14 9.89
C ARG A 424 2.61 19.28 10.17
N GLN A 425 1.41 19.86 10.24
CA GLN A 425 0.16 19.12 10.48
C GLN A 425 -0.31 18.33 9.25
N LEU A 426 -0.02 18.82 8.05
CA LEU A 426 -0.49 18.21 6.79
C LEU A 426 0.53 17.21 6.23
N ALA A 427 1.82 17.46 6.44
CA ALA A 427 2.91 16.59 6.03
C ALA A 427 4.01 16.51 7.11
N PRO A 428 3.78 15.76 8.20
CA PRO A 428 4.85 15.40 9.13
C PRO A 428 6.06 14.79 8.40
N GLY A 429 7.27 15.17 8.78
CA GLY A 429 8.52 14.75 8.13
C GLY A 429 8.86 15.49 6.83
N ALA A 430 8.02 16.42 6.36
CA ALA A 430 8.43 17.30 5.26
C ALA A 430 9.65 18.14 5.66
N ILE A 431 10.52 18.42 4.69
CA ILE A 431 11.85 18.97 4.96
C ILE A 431 11.92 20.45 4.57
N ASP A 432 12.33 21.28 5.53
CA ASP A 432 12.72 22.67 5.28
C ASP A 432 14.13 22.70 4.65
N LEU A 433 14.27 23.31 3.48
CA LEU A 433 15.55 23.43 2.79
C LEU A 433 16.17 24.81 2.95
N SER A 434 17.49 24.85 3.08
CA SER A 434 18.24 26.10 3.01
C SER A 434 18.42 26.54 1.54
N ALA A 435 18.80 27.79 1.35
CA ALA A 435 19.07 28.35 0.03
C ALA A 435 20.15 27.57 -0.76
N ARG A 436 21.06 26.87 -0.05
CA ARG A 436 22.10 26.02 -0.64
C ARG A 436 21.58 24.66 -1.09
N ASP A 437 20.51 24.18 -0.46
CA ASP A 437 19.95 22.84 -0.67
C ASP A 437 18.96 22.83 -1.85
N VAL A 438 18.45 24.00 -2.28
CA VAL A 438 17.48 24.15 -3.38
C VAL A 438 18.12 24.37 -4.76
N ARG A 439 19.44 24.28 -4.87
CA ARG A 439 20.20 24.47 -6.11
C ARG A 439 20.96 23.21 -6.48
N ARG A 440 21.24 23.04 -7.78
CA ARG A 440 22.10 21.95 -8.25
C ARG A 440 23.53 22.13 -7.70
N PRO A 441 24.20 21.04 -7.28
CA PRO A 441 25.63 21.07 -7.00
C PRO A 441 26.38 21.59 -8.24
N ASP A 442 27.40 22.43 -8.01
CA ASP A 442 28.31 22.91 -9.07
C ASP A 442 27.68 23.83 -10.15
N HIS A 443 26.49 24.39 -9.88
CA HIS A 443 25.86 25.43 -10.71
C HIS A 443 25.79 26.78 -9.98
N GLU A 444 26.20 27.86 -10.65
CA GLU A 444 26.22 29.24 -10.11
C GLU A 444 24.93 30.04 -10.34
N GLU A 445 23.82 29.37 -10.69
CA GLU A 445 22.56 30.05 -10.95
C GLU A 445 22.04 30.81 -9.69
N PRO A 446 21.46 32.01 -9.87
CA PRO A 446 20.92 32.78 -8.76
C PRO A 446 19.76 32.07 -8.08
N ILE A 447 19.73 32.12 -6.75
CA ILE A 447 18.76 31.39 -5.92
C ILE A 447 17.37 31.98 -6.10
N ARG A 448 16.51 31.26 -6.82
CA ARG A 448 15.12 31.65 -7.01
C ARG A 448 14.33 31.49 -5.70
N PRO A 449 13.26 32.26 -5.50
CA PRO A 449 12.40 32.12 -4.34
C PRO A 449 11.81 30.71 -4.29
N TYR A 450 11.69 30.15 -3.09
CA TYR A 450 11.15 28.82 -2.87
C TYR A 450 10.25 28.80 -1.64
N LEU A 451 9.17 28.04 -1.70
CA LEU A 451 8.11 28.01 -0.70
C LEU A 451 7.53 26.60 -0.58
N HIS A 452 7.05 26.25 0.60
CA HIS A 452 6.12 25.14 0.74
C HIS A 452 4.72 25.61 0.32
N LEU A 453 4.02 24.77 -0.43
CA LEU A 453 2.70 25.04 -0.98
C LEU A 453 1.72 24.00 -0.46
N CYS A 454 0.51 24.45 -0.11
CA CYS A 454 -0.68 23.64 0.01
C CYS A 454 -1.63 24.10 -1.10
N ILE A 455 -1.81 23.24 -2.09
CA ILE A 455 -2.48 23.53 -3.36
C ILE A 455 -3.82 22.80 -3.35
N GLU A 456 -4.89 23.51 -3.66
CA GLU A 456 -6.19 22.94 -3.94
C GLU A 456 -6.53 23.17 -5.41
N PHE A 457 -6.85 22.09 -6.12
CA PHE A 457 -7.28 22.14 -7.51
C PHE A 457 -8.81 22.16 -7.63
N PRO A 458 -9.36 22.78 -8.67
CA PRO A 458 -10.82 22.81 -8.89
C PRO A 458 -11.43 21.42 -9.14
N ARG A 459 -10.61 20.43 -9.54
CA ARG A 459 -10.98 19.03 -9.76
C ARG A 459 -9.85 18.13 -9.25
N PRO A 460 -10.11 16.85 -8.93
CA PRO A 460 -9.05 15.92 -8.57
C PRO A 460 -7.98 15.83 -9.67
N VAL A 461 -6.70 15.82 -9.30
CA VAL A 461 -5.56 15.70 -10.23
C VAL A 461 -4.83 14.40 -9.97
N HIS A 462 -4.45 13.66 -11.02
CA HIS A 462 -3.58 12.49 -10.90
C HIS A 462 -2.13 12.89 -10.58
N GLY A 463 -1.51 12.17 -9.66
CA GLY A 463 -0.11 12.39 -9.31
C GLY A 463 0.90 11.63 -10.20
N PRO A 464 2.21 11.75 -9.90
CA PRO A 464 2.75 12.61 -8.85
C PRO A 464 2.55 14.08 -9.20
N VAL A 465 2.23 14.91 -8.20
CA VAL A 465 2.23 16.37 -8.36
C VAL A 465 3.62 16.89 -7.99
N VAL A 466 4.34 17.44 -8.97
CA VAL A 466 5.69 17.99 -8.80
C VAL A 466 5.77 19.33 -9.48
N VAL A 467 5.90 20.40 -8.70
CA VAL A 467 5.78 21.79 -9.20
C VAL A 467 7.08 22.58 -9.01
N GLY A 468 7.27 23.62 -9.82
CA GLY A 468 8.43 24.49 -9.71
C GLY A 468 9.52 24.25 -10.76
N ALA A 469 10.47 25.18 -10.80
CA ALA A 469 11.60 25.19 -11.73
C ALA A 469 12.55 24.00 -11.52
N MET A 470 12.62 23.50 -10.29
CA MET A 470 13.49 22.38 -9.89
C MET A 470 12.74 21.04 -9.79
N ARG A 471 11.54 20.93 -10.37
CA ARG A 471 10.71 19.71 -10.35
C ARG A 471 11.41 18.47 -10.90
N TYR A 472 12.28 18.65 -11.89
CA TYR A 472 13.03 17.53 -12.49
C TYR A 472 14.17 17.00 -11.61
N TYR A 473 14.47 17.69 -10.50
CA TYR A 473 15.47 17.33 -9.49
C TYR A 473 14.82 17.13 -8.11
N GLY A 474 13.56 16.71 -8.08
CA GLY A 474 12.86 16.25 -6.88
C GLY A 474 12.26 17.34 -5.98
N LEU A 475 12.52 18.62 -6.25
CA LEU A 475 11.92 19.71 -5.49
C LEU A 475 10.47 19.96 -5.90
N GLY A 476 9.66 20.47 -4.96
CA GLY A 476 8.24 20.69 -5.17
C GLY A 476 7.39 19.42 -5.33
N LEU A 477 7.95 18.24 -5.00
CA LEU A 477 7.17 17.01 -4.84
C LEU A 477 6.08 17.22 -3.80
N CYS A 478 4.85 16.82 -4.13
CA CYS A 478 3.69 16.96 -3.26
C CYS A 478 3.16 15.60 -2.80
N LEU A 479 2.63 15.59 -1.57
CA LEU A 479 1.87 14.51 -0.98
C LEU A 479 0.36 14.81 -1.17
N PRO A 480 -0.44 13.87 -1.67
CA PRO A 480 -1.88 14.04 -1.76
C PRO A 480 -2.53 13.94 -0.37
N LEU A 481 -3.37 14.91 -0.05
CA LEU A 481 -4.17 14.92 1.18
C LEU A 481 -5.49 14.19 0.91
N GLY A 482 -6.02 13.50 1.92
CA GLY A 482 -7.41 13.00 1.86
C GLY A 482 -8.37 14.20 1.84
N ASP A 483 -9.50 14.06 1.17
CA ASP A 483 -10.58 15.06 1.24
C ASP A 483 -11.27 15.00 2.61
#